data_AF-A0A351ANS5-F1
#
_entry.id   AF-A0A351ANS5-F1
#
_cell.length_a   1.000
_cell.length_b   1.000
_cell.length_c   1.000
_cell.angle_alpha   90.00
_cell.angle_beta   90.00
_cell.angle_gamma   90.00
#
_symmetry.space_group_name_H-M   'P 1'
#
loop_
_entity.id
_entity.type
_entity.pdbx_description
1 polymer ?
#
loop_
_entity_poly.entity_id
_entity_poly.type
_entity_poly.pdbx_seq_one_letter_code
_entity_poly.pdbx_strand_id
1 'polypeptide(L)'
;MKMNWINEYLDKYFEGTLSEAEELKLKASLTSPEGQASEYDEARAVMGYFAVGRSLLRKEADEYSRKGIRRHGTAWLRVAVAAVCAGIFITLGVNVYNKENVCVSYVGGQKVTDKEVVMNDVDGILADLFSGGTDVDEQLNEIFGK
;
A
#
# COMPACT_ATOMS: atom_id res chain seq x y z
N MET A 1 -17.76 36.82 41.53
CA MET A 1 -16.53 36.76 42.35
C MET A 1 -16.33 35.34 42.87
N LYS A 2 -15.88 34.40 42.02
CA LYS A 2 -15.50 33.04 42.41
C LYS A 2 -14.49 32.49 41.39
N MET A 3 -13.29 33.08 41.31
CA MET A 3 -12.23 32.62 40.40
C MET A 3 -10.81 32.98 40.89
N ASN A 4 -10.64 33.21 42.20
CA ASN A 4 -9.32 33.58 42.75
C ASN A 4 -8.65 32.38 43.44
N TRP A 5 -9.43 31.48 44.02
CA TRP A 5 -8.89 30.37 44.81
C TRP A 5 -8.30 29.25 43.94
N ILE A 6 -8.82 29.04 42.71
CA ILE A 6 -8.26 28.04 41.78
C ILE A 6 -6.83 28.43 41.38
N ASN A 7 -6.62 29.69 41.01
CA ASN A 7 -5.30 30.22 40.64
C ASN A 7 -4.34 30.16 41.84
N GLU A 8 -4.79 30.58 43.03
CA GLU A 8 -3.96 30.48 44.24
C GLU A 8 -3.58 29.02 44.57
N TYR A 9 -4.48 28.07 44.34
CA TYR A 9 -4.22 26.64 44.56
C TYR A 9 -3.28 26.08 43.48
N LEU A 10 -3.37 26.56 42.24
CA LEU A 10 -2.44 26.20 41.18
C LEU A 10 -1.03 26.68 41.48
N ASP A 11 -0.87 27.94 41.91
CA ASP A 11 0.43 28.48 42.29
C ASP A 11 1.07 27.64 43.40
N LYS A 12 0.30 27.30 44.46
CA LYS A 12 0.77 26.42 45.53
C LYS A 12 1.06 24.99 45.07
N TYR A 13 0.29 24.47 44.12
CA TYR A 13 0.50 23.14 43.54
C TYR A 13 1.81 23.09 42.75
N PHE A 14 2.07 24.09 41.91
CA PHE A 14 3.32 24.19 41.16
C PHE A 14 4.53 24.41 42.05
N GLU A 15 4.36 25.12 43.17
CA GLU A 15 5.38 25.28 44.22
C GLU A 15 5.54 24.01 45.09
N GLY A 16 4.67 23.01 44.94
CA GLY A 16 4.72 21.76 45.72
C GLY A 16 4.34 21.91 47.19
N THR A 17 3.61 22.97 47.54
CA THR A 17 3.20 23.28 48.94
C THR A 17 1.73 22.99 49.23
N LEU A 18 0.96 22.58 48.21
CA LEU A 18 -0.45 22.26 48.35
C LEU A 18 -0.65 20.94 49.09
N SER A 19 -1.57 20.91 50.05
CA SER A 19 -1.90 19.67 50.76
C SER A 19 -2.71 18.70 49.89
N GLU A 20 -2.66 17.41 50.20
CA GLU A 20 -3.37 16.36 49.43
C GLU A 20 -4.89 16.61 49.36
N ALA A 21 -5.51 17.03 50.47
CA ALA A 21 -6.94 17.31 50.53
C ALA A 21 -7.34 18.53 49.68
N GLU A 22 -6.45 19.50 49.54
CA GLU A 22 -6.63 20.67 48.69
C GLU A 22 -6.38 20.35 47.22
N GLU A 23 -5.39 19.51 46.93
CA GLU A 23 -5.14 19.01 45.58
C GLU A 23 -6.35 18.23 45.06
N LEU A 24 -6.98 17.38 45.87
CA LEU A 24 -8.22 16.69 45.49
C LEU A 24 -9.37 17.66 45.17
N LYS A 25 -9.50 18.76 45.92
CA LYS A 25 -10.49 19.82 45.63
C LYS A 25 -10.18 20.56 44.33
N LEU A 26 -8.91 20.87 44.10
CA LEU A 26 -8.44 21.49 42.87
C LEU A 26 -8.71 20.59 41.66
N LYS A 27 -8.40 19.31 41.78
CA LYS A 27 -8.69 18.26 40.79
C LYS A 27 -10.18 18.15 40.44
N ALA A 28 -11.05 18.13 41.44
CA ALA A 28 -12.50 18.14 41.23
C ALA A 28 -12.96 19.41 40.48
N SER A 29 -12.41 20.57 40.85
CA SER A 29 -12.72 21.85 40.20
C SER A 29 -12.27 21.90 38.75
N LEU A 30 -11.07 21.40 38.43
CA LEU A 30 -10.53 21.33 37.06
C LEU A 30 -11.31 20.36 36.15
N THR A 31 -12.11 19.46 36.74
CA THR A 31 -12.99 18.55 36.00
C THR A 31 -14.37 19.17 35.70
N SER A 32 -14.75 20.25 36.40
CA SER A 32 -16.00 20.98 36.17
C SER A 32 -16.00 21.73 34.82
N PRO A 33 -17.17 22.11 34.27
CA PRO A 33 -17.24 22.89 33.03
C PRO A 33 -16.44 24.19 33.06
N GLU A 34 -16.40 24.86 34.21
CA GLU A 34 -15.60 26.09 34.41
C GLU A 34 -14.10 25.79 34.37
N GLY A 35 -13.70 24.66 34.98
CA GLY A 35 -12.33 24.16 34.97
C GLY A 35 -11.86 23.58 33.64
N GLN A 36 -12.67 23.58 32.58
CA GLN A 36 -12.30 23.16 31.21
C GLN A 36 -11.83 24.32 30.32
N ALA A 37 -11.77 25.55 30.83
CA ALA A 37 -11.17 26.68 30.12
C ALA A 37 -9.72 26.38 29.71
N SER A 38 -9.27 26.98 28.60
CA SER A 38 -7.92 26.74 28.05
C SER A 38 -6.80 27.26 28.96
N GLU A 39 -7.11 28.24 29.83
CA GLU A 39 -6.18 28.77 30.83
C GLU A 39 -5.69 27.70 31.83
N TYR A 40 -6.42 26.60 32.01
CA TYR A 40 -6.03 25.50 32.90
C TYR A 40 -5.53 24.24 32.15
N ASP A 41 -5.25 24.33 30.84
CA ASP A 41 -4.75 23.18 30.06
C ASP A 41 -3.43 22.64 30.60
N GLU A 42 -2.50 23.53 30.94
CA GLU A 42 -1.20 23.17 31.50
C GLU A 42 -1.34 22.47 32.85
N ALA A 43 -2.13 23.05 33.76
CA ALA A 43 -2.43 22.47 35.05
C ALA A 43 -3.03 21.06 34.93
N ARG A 44 -3.97 20.87 34.00
CA ARG A 44 -4.56 19.54 33.72
C ARG A 44 -3.51 18.57 33.18
N ALA A 45 -2.65 19.00 32.28
CA ALA A 45 -1.59 18.15 31.73
C ALA A 45 -0.60 17.68 32.82
N VAL A 46 -0.15 18.59 33.68
CA VAL A 46 0.79 18.29 34.79
C VAL A 46 0.15 17.40 35.85
N MET A 47 -1.12 17.65 36.19
CA MET A 47 -1.87 16.80 37.12
C MET A 47 -2.26 15.42 36.55
N GLY A 48 -1.84 15.08 35.33
CA GLY A 48 -2.13 13.81 34.68
C GLY A 48 -3.58 13.66 34.19
N TYR A 49 -4.32 14.76 34.06
CA TYR A 49 -5.63 14.74 33.43
C TYR A 49 -5.47 14.65 31.91
N PHE A 50 -6.22 13.73 31.30
CA PHE A 50 -6.28 13.51 29.86
C PHE A 50 -6.96 14.66 29.09
N ALA A 51 -6.51 15.91 29.26
CA ALA A 51 -6.91 17.08 28.48
C ALA A 51 -6.63 16.89 26.98
N VAL A 52 -5.70 16.01 26.64
CA VAL A 52 -5.37 15.64 25.26
C VAL A 52 -6.37 14.61 24.69
N GLY A 53 -6.96 13.75 25.52
CA GLY A 53 -7.86 12.68 25.05
C GLY A 53 -9.17 13.21 24.48
N ARG A 54 -9.89 14.08 25.21
CA ARG A 54 -11.22 14.56 24.77
C ARG A 54 -11.16 15.65 23.69
N SER A 55 -10.13 16.50 23.70
CA SER A 55 -9.97 17.53 22.67
C SER A 55 -9.58 16.90 21.32
N LEU A 56 -8.71 15.87 21.32
CA LEU A 56 -8.44 15.05 20.14
C LEU A 56 -9.65 14.23 19.72
N LEU A 57 -10.36 13.58 20.65
CA LEU A 57 -11.60 12.84 20.32
C LEU A 57 -12.71 13.74 19.78
N ARG A 58 -12.81 15.00 20.23
CA ARG A 58 -13.81 15.95 19.73
C ARG A 58 -13.41 16.57 18.40
N LYS A 59 -12.11 16.87 18.19
CA LYS A 59 -11.57 17.26 16.88
C LYS A 59 -11.72 16.12 15.88
N GLU A 60 -11.42 14.90 16.28
CA GLU A 60 -11.64 13.69 15.49
C GLU A 60 -13.13 13.45 15.27
N ALA A 61 -14.02 13.58 16.26
CA ALA A 61 -15.45 13.37 16.04
C ALA A 61 -16.07 14.43 15.11
N ASP A 62 -15.67 15.70 15.22
CA ASP A 62 -16.16 16.78 14.36
C ASP A 62 -15.52 16.72 12.95
N GLU A 63 -14.23 16.34 12.82
CA GLU A 63 -13.63 16.04 11.53
C GLU A 63 -14.20 14.75 10.93
N TYR A 64 -14.37 13.66 11.67
CA TYR A 64 -14.91 12.39 11.19
C TYR A 64 -16.39 12.50 10.81
N SER A 65 -17.19 13.29 11.52
CA SER A 65 -18.59 13.55 11.15
C SER A 65 -18.69 14.32 9.81
N ARG A 66 -17.85 15.34 9.62
CA ARG A 66 -17.84 16.15 8.38
C ARG A 66 -17.13 15.46 7.20
N LYS A 67 -16.18 14.56 7.49
CA LYS A 67 -15.31 13.89 6.50
C LYS A 67 -15.77 12.45 6.21
N GLY A 68 -16.55 11.83 7.10
CA GLY A 68 -17.16 10.50 6.92
C GLY A 68 -18.21 10.50 5.81
N ILE A 69 -19.09 11.51 5.78
CA ILE A 69 -20.08 11.67 4.71
C ILE A 69 -19.41 11.87 3.33
N ARG A 70 -18.25 12.55 3.28
CA ARG A 70 -17.51 12.78 2.02
C ARG A 70 -16.57 11.64 1.63
N ARG A 71 -16.05 10.86 2.58
CA ARG A 71 -15.07 9.78 2.31
C ARG A 71 -15.72 8.50 1.80
N HIS A 72 -16.94 8.16 2.24
CA HIS A 72 -17.63 6.96 1.76
C HIS A 72 -17.94 7.02 0.25
N GLY A 73 -18.14 8.19 -0.36
CA GLY A 73 -18.26 8.29 -1.82
C GLY A 73 -16.94 8.11 -2.57
N THR A 74 -15.82 8.56 -2.00
CA THR A 74 -14.50 8.57 -2.67
C THR A 74 -13.69 7.28 -2.51
N ALA A 75 -13.97 6.47 -1.48
CA ALA A 75 -13.28 5.19 -1.27
C ALA A 75 -13.64 4.17 -2.37
N TRP A 76 -14.92 4.13 -2.77
CA TRP A 76 -15.39 3.27 -3.86
C TRP A 76 -14.81 3.70 -5.21
N LEU A 77 -14.68 5.02 -5.44
CA LEU A 77 -14.02 5.57 -6.63
C LEU A 77 -12.52 5.18 -6.71
N ARG A 78 -11.81 5.13 -5.58
CA ARG A 78 -10.39 4.71 -5.56
C ARG A 78 -10.20 3.23 -5.85
N VAL A 79 -11.09 2.38 -5.33
CA VAL A 79 -11.09 0.94 -5.65
C VAL A 79 -11.43 0.71 -7.13
N ALA A 80 -12.39 1.46 -7.68
CA ALA A 80 -12.75 1.37 -9.09
C ALA A 80 -11.61 1.81 -10.03
N VAL A 81 -10.90 2.91 -9.73
CA VAL A 81 -9.78 3.39 -10.55
C VAL A 81 -8.62 2.40 -10.56
N ALA A 82 -8.28 1.80 -9.41
CA ALA A 82 -7.22 0.80 -9.34
C ALA A 82 -7.53 -0.45 -10.20
N ALA A 83 -8.79 -0.91 -10.20
CA ALA A 83 -9.22 -2.04 -11.02
C ALA A 83 -9.13 -1.75 -12.53
N VAL A 84 -9.49 -0.54 -12.97
CA VAL A 84 -9.39 -0.12 -14.38
C VAL A 84 -7.93 -0.08 -14.84
N CYS A 85 -7.02 0.50 -14.04
CA CYS A 85 -5.60 0.53 -14.36
C CYS A 85 -5.01 -0.89 -14.48
N ALA A 86 -5.34 -1.79 -13.56
CA ALA A 86 -4.89 -3.18 -13.62
C ALA A 86 -5.40 -3.88 -14.89
N GLY A 87 -6.67 -3.69 -15.26
CA GLY A 87 -7.24 -4.22 -16.51
C GLY A 87 -6.53 -3.71 -17.77
N ILE A 88 -6.19 -2.42 -17.81
CA ILE A 88 -5.44 -1.82 -18.94
C ILE A 88 -4.03 -2.41 -19.05
N PHE A 89 -3.30 -2.56 -17.93
CA PHE A 89 -1.96 -3.16 -17.96
C PHE A 89 -1.97 -4.64 -18.36
N ILE A 90 -2.96 -5.41 -17.90
CA ILE A 90 -3.11 -6.82 -18.28
C ILE A 90 -3.44 -6.93 -19.78
N THR A 91 -4.39 -6.14 -20.28
CA THR A 91 -4.79 -6.18 -21.70
C THR A 91 -3.67 -5.71 -22.64
N LEU A 92 -2.95 -4.63 -22.29
CA LEU A 92 -1.78 -4.18 -23.05
C LEU A 92 -0.63 -5.19 -22.99
N GLY A 93 -0.35 -5.76 -21.81
CA GLY A 93 0.68 -6.77 -21.63
C GLY A 93 0.42 -8.03 -22.48
N VAL A 94 -0.82 -8.53 -22.50
CA VAL A 94 -1.20 -9.68 -23.34
C VAL A 94 -1.12 -9.34 -24.84
N ASN A 95 -1.49 -8.12 -25.25
CA ASN A 95 -1.41 -7.71 -26.65
C ASN A 95 0.05 -7.60 -27.14
N VAL A 96 0.95 -7.06 -26.31
CA VAL A 96 2.39 -6.98 -26.61
C VAL A 96 3.02 -8.37 -26.63
N TYR A 97 2.71 -9.23 -25.65
CA TYR A 97 3.20 -10.61 -25.63
C TYR A 97 2.76 -11.42 -26.85
N ASN A 98 1.54 -11.21 -27.35
CA ASN A 98 1.05 -11.85 -28.57
C ASN A 98 1.70 -11.29 -29.85
N LYS A 99 2.31 -10.10 -29.82
CA LYS A 99 2.98 -9.49 -30.98
C LYS A 99 4.45 -9.87 -31.13
N GLU A 100 5.12 -10.23 -30.04
CA GLU A 100 6.57 -10.57 -30.06
C GLU A 100 6.86 -12.06 -30.26
N ASN A 101 5.87 -12.95 -30.14
CA ASN A 101 6.01 -14.37 -30.47
C ASN A 101 5.88 -14.62 -31.98
N VAL A 102 6.74 -13.99 -32.77
CA VAL A 102 6.76 -14.10 -34.23
C VAL A 102 7.40 -15.42 -34.63
N CYS A 103 6.57 -16.45 -34.81
CA CYS A 103 6.97 -17.75 -35.33
C CYS A 103 6.99 -17.66 -36.87
N VAL A 104 8.19 -17.61 -37.48
CA VAL A 104 8.36 -17.47 -38.93
C VAL A 104 9.29 -18.57 -39.43
N SER A 105 8.85 -19.32 -40.44
CA SER A 105 9.70 -20.19 -41.27
C SER A 105 9.57 -19.76 -42.73
N TYR A 106 10.58 -20.09 -43.54
CA TYR A 106 10.55 -19.89 -44.98
C TYR A 106 10.56 -21.23 -45.68
N VAL A 107 9.43 -21.62 -46.26
CA VAL A 107 9.28 -22.88 -47.00
C VAL A 107 9.25 -22.55 -48.48
N GLY A 108 10.23 -23.04 -49.24
CA GLY A 108 10.33 -22.77 -50.69
C GLY A 108 10.44 -21.27 -51.05
N GLY A 109 11.04 -20.46 -50.17
CA GLY A 109 11.17 -19.01 -50.34
C GLY A 109 9.93 -18.20 -49.99
N GLN A 110 8.83 -18.84 -49.57
CA GLN A 110 7.63 -18.15 -49.10
C GLN A 110 7.63 -18.05 -47.58
N LYS A 111 7.26 -16.87 -47.06
CA LYS A 111 7.16 -16.61 -45.62
C LYS A 111 5.91 -17.30 -45.06
N VAL A 112 6.11 -18.22 -44.12
CA VAL A 112 5.06 -18.91 -43.37
C VAL A 112 5.10 -18.43 -41.93
N THR A 113 3.97 -17.97 -41.40
CA THR A 113 3.85 -17.46 -40.02
C THR A 113 2.88 -18.25 -39.15
N ASP A 114 2.30 -19.31 -39.71
CA ASP A 114 1.40 -20.20 -38.97
C ASP A 114 2.23 -21.03 -37.99
N LYS A 115 1.95 -20.86 -36.70
CA LYS A 115 2.71 -21.50 -35.61
C LYS A 115 2.70 -23.02 -35.74
N GLU A 116 1.57 -23.63 -36.07
CA GLU A 116 1.48 -25.10 -36.12
C GLU A 116 2.31 -25.66 -37.28
N VAL A 117 2.28 -24.96 -38.42
CA VAL A 117 3.06 -25.32 -39.61
C VAL A 117 4.55 -25.14 -39.36
N VAL A 118 4.96 -24.01 -38.76
CA VAL A 118 6.38 -23.75 -38.45
C VAL A 118 6.91 -24.73 -37.41
N MET A 119 6.14 -25.09 -36.40
CA MET A 119 6.60 -26.04 -35.38
C MET A 119 6.68 -27.47 -35.92
N ASN A 120 5.76 -27.88 -36.80
CA ASN A 120 5.85 -29.19 -37.46
C ASN A 120 7.09 -29.31 -38.36
N ASP A 121 7.45 -28.23 -39.06
CA ASP A 121 8.69 -28.12 -39.84
C ASP A 121 9.94 -28.27 -38.93
N VAL A 122 9.96 -27.58 -37.78
CA VAL A 122 11.03 -27.71 -36.78
C VAL A 122 11.11 -29.13 -36.22
N ASP A 123 9.98 -29.75 -35.88
CA ASP A 123 9.95 -31.13 -35.38
C ASP A 123 10.49 -32.11 -36.42
N GLY A 124 10.18 -31.90 -37.70
CA GLY A 124 10.74 -32.67 -38.82
C GLY A 124 12.25 -32.53 -38.96
N ILE A 125 12.78 -31.29 -38.90
CA ILE A 125 14.21 -31.02 -38.98
C ILE A 125 14.97 -31.64 -37.79
N LEU A 126 14.42 -31.49 -36.58
CA LEU A 126 15.04 -32.06 -35.39
C LEU A 126 14.96 -33.59 -35.43
N ALA A 127 13.84 -34.16 -35.85
CA ALA A 127 13.71 -35.60 -36.03
C ALA A 127 14.74 -36.11 -37.04
N ASP A 128 14.94 -35.46 -38.18
CA ASP A 128 15.96 -35.85 -39.17
C ASP A 128 17.39 -35.74 -38.60
N LEU A 129 17.70 -34.63 -37.92
CA LEU A 129 19.00 -34.40 -37.29
C LEU A 129 19.33 -35.43 -36.20
N PHE A 130 18.35 -35.81 -35.39
CA PHE A 130 18.53 -36.77 -34.29
C PHE A 130 18.33 -38.23 -34.72
N SER A 131 17.65 -38.48 -35.84
CA SER A 131 17.52 -39.81 -36.46
C SER A 131 18.73 -40.15 -37.32
N GLY A 132 19.46 -39.14 -37.81
CA GLY A 132 20.80 -39.24 -38.37
C GLY A 132 21.84 -39.57 -37.30
N GLY A 133 21.66 -40.69 -36.61
CA GLY A 133 22.65 -41.26 -35.71
C GLY A 133 23.93 -41.57 -36.49
N THR A 134 24.98 -40.78 -36.22
CA THR A 134 26.39 -41.20 -36.28
C THR A 134 26.78 -42.09 -37.47
N ASP A 135 26.76 -41.52 -38.68
CA ASP A 135 27.45 -42.11 -39.83
C ASP A 135 28.59 -41.22 -40.34
N VAL A 136 29.03 -40.30 -39.48
CA VAL A 136 30.12 -39.38 -39.81
C VAL A 136 31.45 -40.15 -39.87
N ASP A 137 31.59 -41.19 -39.06
CA ASP A 137 32.80 -42.02 -39.05
C ASP A 137 32.90 -42.92 -40.29
N GLU A 138 31.79 -43.45 -40.82
CA GLU A 138 31.80 -44.25 -42.06
C GLU A 138 32.04 -43.35 -43.29
N GLN A 139 31.43 -42.15 -43.34
CA GLN A 139 31.67 -41.17 -44.40
C GLN A 139 33.09 -40.59 -44.40
N LEU A 140 33.68 -40.33 -43.22
CA LEU A 140 35.07 -39.89 -43.13
C LEU A 140 36.05 -41.00 -43.50
N ASN A 141 35.72 -42.25 -43.19
CA ASN A 141 36.53 -43.41 -43.57
C ASN A 141 36.42 -43.74 -45.08
N GLU A 142 35.29 -43.43 -45.73
CA GLU A 142 35.14 -43.58 -47.19
C GLU A 142 35.88 -42.47 -47.97
N ILE A 143 35.96 -41.24 -47.41
CA ILE A 143 36.65 -40.10 -48.05
C ILE A 143 38.17 -40.10 -47.79
N PHE A 144 38.61 -40.54 -46.60
CA PHE A 144 40.02 -40.45 -46.17
C PHE A 144 40.68 -41.80 -45.85
N GLY A 145 39.94 -42.91 -45.86
CA GLY A 145 40.46 -44.25 -45.70
C GLY A 145 41.11 -44.75 -46.99
N LYS A 146 42.34 -45.25 -46.87
CA LYS A 146 43.14 -45.84 -47.95
C LYS A 146 42.74 -47.26 -48.28
#